data_AF-A0A417EI66-F1
#
_entry.id   AF-A0A417EI66-F1
#
_cell.length_a   1.000
_cell.length_b   1.000
_cell.length_c   1.000
_cell.angle_alpha   90.00
_cell.angle_beta   90.00
_cell.angle_gamma   90.00
#
_symmetry.space_group_name_H-M   'P 1'
#
loop_
_entity.id
_entity.type
_entity.pdbx_description
1 polymer ?
#
loop_
_entity_poly.entity_id
_entity_poly.type
_entity_poly.pdbx_seq_one_letter_code
_entity_poly.pdbx_strand_id
1 'polypeptide(L)'
;MKREGRIHKGVSIGAYSILIAFMLLLLWTVLRYPGNHLIPWQMALGVAAATVLLLAAGAAWNKIYTVTGRKNSLYAVALVLFGVLLYVVSLSRQGNENTLLDYTYVYRDALNLANGRELEDTNYFLTYSNNLKPMLLLSVLFRMALLMDVSPFYFVLLRNVILVMLVACACGYLAERNGDTCWRFPILLAFVFLLPMWEMTAVFYTDSMSFGMGILGLAFLKLAATSRGKRRQILWALLAAGVAVLAGTWKITVIIPLIACAVILLWQRVSVDRRVTLLFGGFVVILGVALQLWANSYEITKEASETANPVISWVALGMKEDGSWTNNTEFVDHMYEFSTRQEKQQYSMEYIRENRSEFWNPVHLRKKASYNFANGNLGASAFLNVEYSDGTLLWEMFSPWGKYYWRTCQYCFCYLVSMYVLLLIGMILSLRNIIRDQKPPVMLMICQLGFIGIVVFLMFWEASGRQMYNQMPGILLGSVLSIEYFWKNLSLKPRK
;
A
#
# COMPACT_ATOMS: atom_id res chain seq x y z
N MET A 1 9.68 -2.78 38.86
CA MET A 1 8.33 -2.66 38.25
C MET A 1 7.76 -1.24 38.19
N LYS A 2 7.55 -0.48 39.30
CA LYS A 2 6.93 0.87 39.22
C LYS A 2 7.74 1.92 38.41
N ARG A 3 9.08 1.86 38.43
CA ARG A 3 9.96 2.77 37.67
C ARG A 3 9.94 2.47 36.18
N GLU A 4 10.03 1.20 35.79
CA GLU A 4 9.96 0.75 34.39
C GLU A 4 8.61 1.10 33.74
N GLY A 5 7.49 0.94 34.47
CA GLY A 5 6.16 1.33 33.98
C GLY A 5 6.04 2.83 33.73
N ARG A 6 6.63 3.68 34.58
CA ARG A 6 6.67 5.14 34.36
C ARG A 6 7.53 5.52 33.16
N ILE A 7 8.68 4.88 32.98
CA ILE A 7 9.56 5.12 31.82
C ILE A 7 8.85 4.71 30.52
N HIS A 8 8.26 3.51 30.47
CA HIS A 8 7.52 3.03 29.30
C HIS A 8 6.35 3.95 28.93
N LYS A 9 5.61 4.45 29.94
CA LYS A 9 4.55 5.46 29.75
C LYS A 9 5.12 6.76 29.18
N GLY A 10 6.17 7.29 29.78
CA GLY A 10 6.81 8.54 29.34
C GLY A 10 7.31 8.47 27.89
N VAL A 11 7.98 7.38 27.52
CA VAL A 11 8.44 7.19 26.13
C VAL A 11 7.26 6.98 25.17
N SER A 12 6.20 6.27 25.59
CA SER A 12 4.99 6.11 24.75
C SER A 12 4.29 7.44 24.49
N ILE A 13 4.22 8.32 25.51
CA ILE A 13 3.71 9.69 25.36
C ILE A 13 4.57 10.47 24.36
N GLY A 14 5.89 10.46 24.53
CA GLY A 14 6.81 11.13 23.61
C GLY A 14 6.69 10.65 22.17
N ALA A 15 6.62 9.32 21.97
CA ALA A 15 6.46 8.73 20.65
C ALA A 15 5.16 9.18 19.98
N TYR A 16 4.01 9.09 20.67
CA TYR A 16 2.74 9.56 20.09
C TYR A 16 2.70 11.06 19.83
N SER A 17 3.33 11.87 20.69
CA SER A 17 3.44 13.32 20.44
C SER A 17 4.21 13.61 19.15
N ILE A 18 5.30 12.88 18.88
CA ILE A 18 6.05 12.99 17.62
C ILE A 18 5.19 12.55 16.43
N LEU A 19 4.51 11.41 16.53
CA LEU A 19 3.63 10.91 15.47
C LEU A 19 2.51 11.91 15.13
N ILE A 20 1.89 12.51 16.15
CA ILE A 20 0.86 13.53 15.99
C ILE A 20 1.42 14.79 15.34
N ALA A 21 2.57 15.29 15.79
CA ALA A 21 3.20 16.47 15.20
C ALA A 21 3.53 16.26 13.72
N PHE A 22 4.10 15.11 13.37
CA PHE A 22 4.38 14.73 12.00
C PHE A 22 3.10 14.62 11.15
N MET A 23 2.06 14.00 11.70
CA MET A 23 0.77 13.87 11.04
C MET A 23 0.08 15.23 10.79
N LEU A 24 0.16 16.14 11.76
CA LEU A 24 -0.34 17.51 11.61
C LEU A 24 0.42 18.28 10.54
N LEU A 25 1.74 18.12 10.47
CA LEU A 25 2.58 18.74 9.43
C LEU A 25 2.23 18.20 8.04
N LEU A 26 2.05 16.89 7.92
CA LEU A 26 1.62 16.25 6.68
C LEU A 26 0.24 16.77 6.25
N LEU A 27 -0.76 16.75 7.14
CA LEU A 27 -2.11 17.23 6.86
C LEU A 27 -2.13 18.71 6.47
N TRP A 28 -1.37 19.55 7.18
CA TRP A 28 -1.22 20.95 6.83
C TRP A 28 -0.66 21.13 5.42
N THR A 29 0.35 20.32 5.06
CA THR A 29 0.99 20.37 3.74
C THR A 29 0.04 19.94 2.63
N VAL A 30 -0.62 18.79 2.76
CA VAL A 30 -1.51 18.27 1.71
C VAL A 30 -2.76 19.14 1.52
N LEU A 31 -3.30 19.73 2.60
CA LEU A 31 -4.46 20.61 2.51
C LEU A 31 -4.13 21.98 1.93
N ARG A 32 -2.94 22.51 2.25
CA ARG A 32 -2.49 23.82 1.75
C ARG A 32 -1.97 23.76 0.32
N TYR A 33 -1.35 22.63 -0.06
CA TYR A 33 -0.74 22.40 -1.36
C TYR A 33 -1.26 21.08 -1.94
N PRO A 34 -2.54 20.97 -2.29
CA PRO A 34 -3.04 19.79 -2.96
C PRO A 34 -2.44 19.69 -4.38
N GLY A 35 -2.22 18.46 -4.85
CA GLY A 35 -1.74 18.20 -6.21
C GLY A 35 -2.84 18.40 -7.26
N ASN A 36 -2.53 18.14 -8.53
CA ASN A 36 -3.52 18.15 -9.63
C ASN A 36 -4.34 19.46 -9.72
N HIS A 37 -3.70 20.61 -9.50
CA HIS A 37 -4.35 21.93 -9.56
C HIS A 37 -5.63 22.06 -8.70
N LEU A 38 -5.79 21.20 -7.69
CA LEU A 38 -6.95 21.22 -6.81
C LEU A 38 -6.94 22.50 -5.97
N ILE A 39 -8.13 23.00 -5.62
CA ILE A 39 -8.28 24.28 -4.91
C ILE A 39 -8.21 24.03 -3.39
N PRO A 40 -7.23 24.60 -2.66
CA PRO A 40 -6.98 24.27 -1.24
C PRO A 40 -8.19 24.37 -0.32
N TRP A 41 -8.94 25.48 -0.40
CA TRP A 41 -10.07 25.70 0.51
C TRP A 41 -11.24 24.74 0.23
N GLN A 42 -11.47 24.37 -1.04
CA GLN A 42 -12.49 23.39 -1.42
C GLN A 42 -12.11 22.01 -0.86
N MET A 43 -10.83 21.65 -0.97
CA MET A 43 -10.31 20.40 -0.44
C MET A 43 -10.38 20.34 1.09
N ALA A 44 -10.07 21.44 1.78
CA ALA A 44 -10.22 21.51 3.23
C ALA A 44 -11.68 21.30 3.69
N LEU A 45 -12.64 21.97 3.04
CA LEU A 45 -14.07 21.79 3.34
C LEU A 45 -14.55 20.39 2.98
N GLY A 46 -14.15 19.85 1.82
CA GLY A 46 -14.51 18.51 1.38
C GLY A 46 -13.99 17.42 2.31
N VAL A 47 -12.74 17.54 2.78
CA VAL A 47 -12.14 16.64 3.78
C VAL A 47 -12.87 16.73 5.12
N ALA A 48 -13.22 17.94 5.57
CA ALA A 48 -13.97 18.12 6.82
C ALA A 48 -15.35 17.45 6.72
N ALA A 49 -16.09 17.72 5.63
CA ALA A 49 -17.39 17.13 5.37
C ALA A 49 -17.33 15.59 5.27
N ALA A 50 -16.39 15.06 4.48
CA ALA A 50 -16.21 13.62 4.32
C ALA A 50 -15.83 12.93 5.66
N THR A 51 -14.99 13.56 6.48
CA THR A 51 -14.65 13.04 7.81
C THR A 51 -15.87 12.97 8.73
N VAL A 52 -16.69 14.04 8.77
CA VAL A 52 -17.93 14.07 9.56
C VAL A 52 -18.90 12.99 9.08
N LEU A 53 -19.07 12.85 7.76
CA LEU A 53 -19.93 11.81 7.17
C LEU A 53 -19.46 10.40 7.55
N LEU A 54 -18.15 10.13 7.51
CA LEU A 54 -17.59 8.83 7.89
C LEU A 54 -17.79 8.52 9.38
N LEU A 55 -17.60 9.53 10.26
CA LEU A 55 -17.88 9.38 11.69
C LEU A 55 -19.37 9.13 11.95
N ALA A 56 -20.25 9.89 11.29
CA ALA A 56 -21.70 9.72 11.38
C ALA A 56 -22.15 8.35 10.87
N ALA A 57 -21.60 7.90 9.73
CA ALA A 57 -21.82 6.55 9.19
C ALA A 57 -21.38 5.47 10.18
N GLY A 58 -20.25 5.66 10.87
CA GLY A 58 -19.80 4.76 11.94
C GLY A 58 -20.75 4.69 13.13
N ALA A 59 -21.32 5.84 13.56
CA ALA A 59 -22.35 5.86 14.61
C ALA A 59 -23.64 5.18 14.17
N ALA A 60 -24.11 5.47 12.95
CA ALA A 60 -25.28 4.84 12.37
C ALA A 60 -25.08 3.32 12.24
N TRP A 61 -23.91 2.89 11.78
CA TRP A 61 -23.55 1.49 11.67
C TRP A 61 -23.57 0.78 13.03
N ASN A 62 -23.01 1.37 14.08
CA ASN A 62 -23.08 0.79 15.42
C ASN A 62 -24.53 0.53 15.85
N LYS A 63 -25.46 1.47 15.60
CA LYS A 63 -26.89 1.28 15.88
C LYS A 63 -27.48 0.14 15.05
N ILE A 64 -27.21 0.11 13.75
CA ILE A 64 -27.68 -0.96 12.85
C ILE A 64 -27.15 -2.32 13.33
N TYR A 65 -25.87 -2.42 13.67
CA TYR A 65 -25.25 -3.66 14.12
C TYR A 65 -25.81 -4.12 15.47
N THR A 66 -26.11 -3.22 16.41
CA THR A 66 -26.75 -3.60 17.69
C THR A 66 -28.13 -4.24 17.50
N VAL A 67 -28.87 -3.85 16.46
CA VAL A 67 -30.20 -4.41 16.16
C VAL A 67 -30.11 -5.67 15.31
N THR A 68 -29.26 -5.66 14.28
CA THR A 68 -29.19 -6.74 13.28
C THR A 68 -28.25 -7.87 13.68
N GLY A 69 -27.27 -7.59 14.55
CA GLY A 69 -26.24 -8.52 14.96
C GLY A 69 -25.33 -8.96 13.82
N ARG A 70 -24.68 -10.11 14.01
CA ARG A 70 -23.74 -10.68 13.05
C ARG A 70 -24.46 -11.23 11.82
N LYS A 71 -24.23 -10.62 10.64
CA LYS A 71 -24.79 -11.05 9.35
C LYS A 71 -23.70 -11.54 8.38
N ASN A 72 -23.07 -12.67 8.69
CA ASN A 72 -21.99 -13.22 7.88
C ASN A 72 -22.41 -13.54 6.43
N SER A 73 -23.61 -14.09 6.22
CA SER A 73 -24.08 -14.46 4.88
C SER A 73 -24.30 -13.22 4.01
N LEU A 74 -24.89 -12.16 4.57
CA LEU A 74 -25.05 -10.88 3.86
C LEU A 74 -23.69 -10.28 3.52
N TYR A 75 -22.71 -10.37 4.43
CA TYR A 75 -21.35 -9.91 4.17
C TYR A 75 -20.71 -10.68 3.02
N ALA A 76 -20.87 -12.01 3.00
CA ALA A 76 -20.36 -12.84 1.91
C ALA A 76 -21.00 -12.47 0.56
N VAL A 77 -22.32 -12.27 0.52
CA VAL A 77 -23.03 -11.81 -0.69
C VAL A 77 -22.52 -10.44 -1.15
N ALA A 78 -22.38 -9.48 -0.23
CA ALA A 78 -21.88 -8.14 -0.54
C ALA A 78 -20.43 -8.17 -1.05
N LEU A 79 -19.58 -9.02 -0.47
CA LEU A 79 -18.20 -9.21 -0.90
C LEU A 79 -18.13 -9.81 -2.31
N VAL A 80 -18.93 -10.83 -2.60
CA VAL A 80 -19.00 -11.44 -3.93
C VAL A 80 -19.53 -10.44 -4.96
N LEU A 81 -20.60 -9.72 -4.64
CA LEU A 81 -21.14 -8.68 -5.52
C LEU A 81 -20.09 -7.60 -5.81
N PHE A 82 -19.36 -7.15 -4.78
CA PHE A 82 -18.25 -6.22 -4.96
C PHE A 82 -17.17 -6.79 -5.88
N GLY A 83 -16.77 -8.05 -5.71
CA GLY A 83 -15.81 -8.72 -6.59
C GLY A 83 -16.28 -8.82 -8.05
N VAL A 84 -17.55 -9.19 -8.27
CA VAL A 84 -18.15 -9.26 -9.60
C VAL A 84 -18.18 -7.88 -10.26
N LEU A 85 -18.64 -6.85 -9.54
CA LEU A 85 -18.66 -5.48 -10.06
C LEU A 85 -17.26 -4.99 -10.39
N LEU A 86 -16.28 -5.26 -9.50
CA LEU A 86 -14.88 -4.89 -9.73
C LEU A 86 -14.34 -5.56 -11.00
N TYR A 87 -14.58 -6.87 -11.17
CA TYR A 87 -14.19 -7.60 -12.37
C TYR A 87 -14.82 -6.99 -13.63
N VAL A 88 -16.14 -6.83 -13.65
CA VAL A 88 -16.90 -6.35 -14.81
C VAL A 88 -16.47 -4.93 -15.22
N VAL A 89 -16.30 -4.03 -14.25
CA VAL A 89 -15.85 -2.66 -14.52
C VAL A 89 -14.41 -2.67 -15.05
N SER A 90 -13.52 -3.47 -14.48
CA SER A 90 -12.13 -3.58 -14.92
C SER A 90 -11.94 -4.30 -16.27
N LEU A 91 -12.91 -5.10 -16.74
CA LEU A 91 -12.86 -5.70 -18.10
C LEU A 91 -12.74 -4.65 -19.19
N SER A 92 -13.30 -3.47 -18.95
CA SER A 92 -13.22 -2.34 -19.87
C SER A 92 -11.77 -1.93 -20.19
N ARG A 93 -10.77 -2.38 -19.40
CA ARG A 93 -9.34 -2.06 -19.55
C ARG A 93 -8.54 -3.07 -20.37
N GLN A 94 -9.22 -4.00 -21.03
CA GLN A 94 -8.56 -4.88 -21.99
C GLN A 94 -7.91 -4.06 -23.12
N GLY A 95 -6.68 -4.41 -23.51
CA GLY A 95 -5.94 -3.68 -24.56
C GLY A 95 -5.19 -2.45 -24.06
N ASN A 96 -5.23 -2.17 -22.75
CA ASN A 96 -4.61 -1.00 -22.13
C ASN A 96 -3.16 -1.22 -21.69
N GLU A 97 -2.48 -2.26 -22.20
CA GLU A 97 -1.10 -2.60 -21.85
C GLU A 97 -0.06 -1.55 -22.27
N ASN A 98 -0.44 -0.53 -23.05
CA ASN A 98 0.49 0.43 -23.67
C ASN A 98 0.52 1.82 -22.99
N THR A 99 0.02 1.96 -21.76
CA THR A 99 -0.22 3.29 -21.15
C THR A 99 0.88 3.84 -20.27
N LEU A 100 1.76 2.98 -19.76
CA LEU A 100 2.94 3.37 -19.00
C LEU A 100 4.11 2.50 -19.47
N LEU A 101 5.21 3.13 -19.88
CA LEU A 101 6.39 2.44 -20.45
C LEU A 101 6.83 1.21 -19.62
N ASP A 102 7.05 1.38 -18.31
CA ASP A 102 7.42 0.26 -17.43
C ASP A 102 6.43 -0.90 -17.47
N TYR A 103 5.13 -0.57 -17.44
CA TYR A 103 4.07 -1.57 -17.43
C TYR A 103 4.02 -2.29 -18.78
N THR A 104 4.16 -1.56 -19.88
CA THR A 104 4.23 -2.09 -21.24
C THR A 104 5.32 -3.14 -21.36
N TYR A 105 6.55 -2.80 -20.96
CA TYR A 105 7.70 -3.71 -21.07
C TYR A 105 7.53 -4.95 -20.18
N VAL A 106 7.11 -4.78 -18.93
CA VAL A 106 6.85 -5.90 -18.02
C VAL A 106 5.74 -6.81 -18.55
N TYR A 107 4.66 -6.25 -19.08
CA TYR A 107 3.53 -7.02 -19.60
C TYR A 107 3.91 -7.80 -20.87
N ARG A 108 4.50 -7.12 -21.87
CA ARG A 108 4.85 -7.72 -23.16
C ARG A 108 5.86 -8.84 -23.00
N ASP A 109 6.94 -8.62 -22.26
CA ASP A 109 7.97 -9.63 -22.10
C ASP A 109 7.56 -10.78 -21.19
N ALA A 110 6.66 -10.54 -20.22
CA ALA A 110 6.01 -11.64 -19.51
C ALA A 110 5.18 -12.52 -20.45
N LEU A 111 4.47 -11.92 -21.41
CA LEU A 111 3.68 -12.65 -22.42
C LEU A 111 4.59 -13.37 -23.42
N ASN A 112 5.70 -12.77 -23.82
CA ASN A 112 6.70 -13.41 -24.68
C ASN A 112 7.27 -14.66 -24.03
N LEU A 113 7.75 -14.56 -22.78
CA LEU A 113 8.23 -15.72 -22.04
C LEU A 113 7.16 -16.80 -21.85
N ALA A 114 5.91 -16.41 -21.57
CA ALA A 114 4.81 -17.36 -21.42
C ALA A 114 4.54 -18.17 -22.70
N ASN A 115 4.78 -17.57 -23.88
CA ASN A 115 4.67 -18.19 -25.20
C ASN A 115 5.97 -18.87 -25.67
N GLY A 116 7.04 -18.87 -24.86
CA GLY A 116 8.33 -19.43 -25.25
C GLY A 116 9.10 -18.59 -26.27
N ARG A 117 8.79 -17.29 -26.38
CA ARG A 117 9.50 -16.32 -27.21
C ARG A 117 10.61 -15.62 -26.41
N GLU A 118 11.57 -15.05 -27.12
CA GLU A 118 12.64 -14.23 -26.54
C GLU A 118 12.12 -12.90 -25.99
N LEU A 119 12.93 -12.25 -25.15
CA LEU A 119 12.65 -10.92 -24.60
C LEU A 119 12.89 -9.86 -25.67
N GLU A 120 11.95 -8.92 -25.82
CA GLU A 120 12.08 -7.78 -26.73
C GLU A 120 12.81 -6.61 -26.06
N ASP A 121 12.56 -6.38 -24.76
CA ASP A 121 13.00 -5.18 -24.04
C ASP A 121 14.19 -5.45 -23.11
N THR A 122 15.18 -6.23 -23.55
CA THR A 122 16.33 -6.65 -22.72
C THR A 122 17.07 -5.46 -22.07
N ASN A 123 17.33 -4.38 -22.81
CA ASN A 123 18.01 -3.18 -22.30
C ASN A 123 17.25 -2.51 -21.14
N TYR A 124 15.92 -2.56 -21.18
CA TYR A 124 15.09 -2.05 -20.09
C TYR A 124 15.36 -2.82 -18.80
N PHE A 125 15.38 -4.16 -18.85
CA PHE A 125 15.58 -4.99 -17.67
C PHE A 125 17.02 -4.99 -17.15
N LEU A 126 18.00 -4.78 -18.04
CA LEU A 126 19.39 -4.52 -17.65
C LEU A 126 19.52 -3.22 -16.86
N THR A 127 18.67 -2.23 -17.11
CA THR A 127 18.65 -0.95 -16.39
C THR A 127 17.79 -1.02 -15.13
N TYR A 128 16.58 -1.57 -15.24
CA TYR A 128 15.54 -1.62 -14.22
C TYR A 128 15.32 -3.05 -13.71
N SER A 129 16.37 -3.64 -13.16
CA SER A 129 16.36 -5.03 -12.67
C SER A 129 15.33 -5.29 -11.56
N ASN A 130 14.83 -4.24 -10.89
CA ASN A 130 13.72 -4.34 -9.95
C ASN A 130 12.42 -4.86 -10.60
N ASN A 131 12.29 -4.78 -11.92
CA ASN A 131 11.14 -5.26 -12.69
C ASN A 131 11.34 -6.65 -13.32
N LEU A 132 12.54 -7.23 -13.24
CA LEU A 132 12.81 -8.60 -13.74
C LEU A 132 11.96 -9.64 -13.02
N LYS A 133 12.04 -9.71 -11.68
CA LYS A 133 11.27 -10.70 -10.92
C LYS A 133 9.76 -10.48 -11.03
N PRO A 134 9.23 -9.24 -11.00
CA PRO A 134 7.85 -8.94 -11.41
C PRO A 134 7.46 -9.55 -12.76
N MET A 135 8.26 -9.32 -13.80
CA MET A 135 8.01 -9.86 -15.14
C MET A 135 8.02 -11.41 -15.15
N LEU A 136 9.00 -12.04 -14.51
CA LEU A 136 9.08 -13.50 -14.38
C LEU A 136 7.87 -14.08 -13.63
N LEU A 137 7.42 -13.44 -12.55
CA LEU A 137 6.24 -13.89 -11.82
C LEU A 137 4.95 -13.70 -12.65
N LEU A 138 4.86 -12.62 -13.42
CA LEU A 138 3.74 -12.40 -14.34
C LEU A 138 3.71 -13.45 -15.45
N SER A 139 4.87 -13.83 -16.00
CA SER A 139 4.96 -14.84 -17.06
C SER A 139 4.47 -16.22 -16.60
N VAL A 140 4.69 -16.58 -15.33
CA VAL A 140 4.12 -17.79 -14.72
C VAL A 140 2.59 -17.72 -14.72
N LEU A 141 1.99 -16.58 -14.36
CA LEU A 141 0.54 -16.41 -14.37
C LEU A 141 -0.03 -16.48 -15.79
N PHE A 142 0.63 -15.84 -16.76
CA PHE A 142 0.23 -15.90 -18.15
C PHE A 142 0.36 -17.31 -18.71
N ARG A 143 1.43 -18.03 -18.40
CA ARG A 143 1.61 -19.42 -18.83
C ARG A 143 0.53 -20.34 -18.24
N MET A 144 0.13 -20.14 -16.99
CA MET A 144 -1.01 -20.87 -16.43
C MET A 144 -2.32 -20.59 -17.20
N ALA A 145 -2.57 -19.33 -17.57
CA ALA A 145 -3.74 -18.97 -18.36
C ALA A 145 -3.74 -19.65 -19.74
N LEU A 146 -2.60 -19.61 -20.44
CA LEU A 146 -2.42 -20.26 -21.74
C LEU A 146 -2.60 -21.79 -21.65
N LEU A 147 -2.09 -22.43 -20.60
CA LEU A 147 -2.29 -23.87 -20.35
C LEU A 147 -3.75 -24.24 -20.08
N MET A 148 -4.56 -23.29 -19.60
CA MET A 148 -6.00 -23.45 -19.38
C MET A 148 -6.84 -23.04 -20.60
N ASP A 149 -6.20 -22.63 -21.70
CA ASP A 149 -6.86 -22.06 -22.89
C ASP A 149 -7.73 -20.83 -22.57
N VAL A 150 -7.25 -19.99 -21.63
CA VAL A 150 -7.90 -18.74 -21.24
C VAL A 150 -6.99 -17.56 -21.55
N SER A 151 -7.57 -16.43 -21.97
CA SER A 151 -6.83 -15.19 -22.17
C SER A 151 -6.05 -14.80 -20.89
N PRO A 152 -4.73 -14.54 -21.00
CA PRO A 152 -3.92 -14.09 -19.87
C PRO A 152 -4.50 -12.86 -19.16
N PHE A 153 -5.13 -11.95 -19.90
CA PHE A 153 -5.75 -10.76 -19.33
C PHE A 153 -6.89 -11.11 -18.36
N TYR A 154 -7.87 -11.91 -18.81
CA TYR A 154 -9.02 -12.28 -17.99
C TYR A 154 -8.62 -13.10 -16.76
N PHE A 155 -7.62 -13.97 -16.90
CA PHE A 155 -7.11 -14.80 -15.82
C PHE A 155 -6.42 -13.97 -14.73
N VAL A 156 -5.50 -13.07 -15.10
CA VAL A 156 -4.77 -12.25 -14.13
C VAL A 156 -5.68 -11.19 -13.51
N LEU A 157 -6.64 -10.65 -14.26
CA LEU A 157 -7.67 -9.78 -13.70
C LEU A 157 -8.47 -10.48 -12.60
N LEU A 158 -8.93 -11.72 -12.84
CA LEU A 158 -9.67 -12.50 -11.84
C LEU A 158 -8.82 -12.72 -10.59
N ARG A 159 -7.54 -13.05 -10.76
CA ARG A 159 -6.59 -13.18 -9.65
C ARG A 159 -6.48 -11.89 -8.84
N ASN A 160 -6.39 -10.72 -9.48
CA ASN A 160 -6.30 -9.44 -8.78
C ASN A 160 -7.59 -9.09 -8.03
N VAL A 161 -8.75 -9.36 -8.61
CA VAL A 161 -10.04 -9.22 -7.93
C VAL A 161 -10.11 -10.11 -6.68
N ILE A 162 -9.69 -11.38 -6.81
CA ILE A 162 -9.60 -12.31 -5.67
C ILE A 162 -8.65 -11.77 -4.60
N LEU A 163 -7.48 -11.22 -4.99
CA LEU A 163 -6.56 -10.60 -4.03
C LEU A 163 -7.21 -9.46 -3.26
N VAL A 164 -7.90 -8.54 -3.95
CA VAL A 164 -8.62 -7.42 -3.32
C VAL A 164 -9.67 -7.95 -2.32
N MET A 165 -10.46 -8.95 -2.70
CA MET A 165 -11.46 -9.57 -1.81
C MET A 165 -10.82 -10.24 -0.59
N LEU A 166 -9.72 -10.97 -0.78
CA LEU A 166 -8.96 -11.61 0.30
C LEU A 166 -8.37 -10.57 1.27
N VAL A 167 -7.86 -9.46 0.75
CA VAL A 167 -7.34 -8.35 1.55
C VAL A 167 -8.44 -7.65 2.33
N ALA A 168 -9.61 -7.40 1.72
CA ALA A 168 -10.77 -6.85 2.45
C ALA A 168 -11.22 -7.80 3.58
N CYS A 169 -11.24 -9.11 3.33
CA CYS A 169 -11.47 -10.12 4.34
C CYS A 169 -10.40 -10.11 5.44
N ALA A 170 -9.12 -9.99 5.07
CA ALA A 170 -8.01 -9.92 6.01
C ALA A 170 -8.13 -8.70 6.94
N CYS A 171 -8.47 -7.52 6.40
CA CYS A 171 -8.76 -6.34 7.21
C CYS A 171 -9.93 -6.60 8.18
N GLY A 172 -11.03 -7.18 7.68
CA GLY A 172 -12.17 -7.58 8.51
C GLY A 172 -11.77 -8.51 9.66
N TYR A 173 -10.98 -9.55 9.36
CA TYR A 173 -10.48 -10.51 10.33
C TYR A 173 -9.51 -9.89 11.34
N LEU A 174 -8.66 -8.96 10.92
CA LEU A 174 -7.75 -8.24 11.82
C LEU A 174 -8.50 -7.30 12.77
N ALA A 175 -9.63 -6.74 12.33
CA ALA A 175 -10.50 -5.90 13.17
C ALA A 175 -11.31 -6.69 14.21
N GLU A 176 -11.53 -8.00 14.01
CA GLU A 176 -12.32 -8.83 14.92
C GLU A 176 -11.73 -8.93 16.33
N ARG A 177 -12.63 -8.85 17.32
CA ARG A 177 -12.34 -9.04 18.74
C ARG A 177 -13.32 -10.03 19.35
N ASN A 178 -12.81 -11.10 19.98
CA ASN A 178 -13.62 -12.12 20.64
C ASN A 178 -14.73 -12.72 19.75
N GLY A 179 -14.48 -12.83 18.43
CA GLY A 179 -15.45 -13.35 17.46
C GLY A 179 -16.51 -12.34 16.98
N ASP A 180 -16.47 -11.09 17.48
CA ASP A 180 -17.31 -10.01 17.00
C ASP A 180 -16.78 -9.46 15.66
N THR A 181 -17.66 -9.41 14.67
CA THR A 181 -17.37 -9.02 13.28
C THR A 181 -17.99 -7.68 12.89
N CYS A 182 -18.38 -6.85 13.87
CA CYS A 182 -19.06 -5.56 13.66
C CYS A 182 -18.47 -4.74 12.51
N TRP A 183 -17.15 -4.61 12.44
CA TRP A 183 -16.49 -3.70 11.51
C TRP A 183 -16.18 -4.29 10.13
N ARG A 184 -16.56 -5.55 9.84
CA ARG A 184 -16.31 -6.16 8.51
C ARG A 184 -17.00 -5.40 7.37
N PHE A 185 -18.26 -5.00 7.56
CA PHE A 185 -19.02 -4.25 6.56
C PHE A 185 -18.49 -2.83 6.33
N PRO A 186 -18.25 -2.01 7.37
CA PRO A 186 -17.60 -0.70 7.19
C PRO A 186 -16.25 -0.79 6.49
N ILE A 187 -15.47 -1.83 6.77
CA ILE A 187 -14.21 -2.09 6.05
C ILE A 187 -14.50 -2.36 4.58
N LEU A 188 -15.41 -3.28 4.24
CA LEU A 188 -15.77 -3.55 2.84
C LEU A 188 -16.23 -2.29 2.10
N LEU A 189 -17.08 -1.46 2.72
CA LEU A 189 -17.53 -0.20 2.14
C LEU A 189 -16.36 0.77 1.93
N ALA A 190 -15.39 0.80 2.83
CA ALA A 190 -14.18 1.61 2.64
C ALA A 190 -13.38 1.18 1.39
N PHE A 191 -13.33 -0.12 1.08
CA PHE A 191 -12.75 -0.58 -0.18
C PHE A 191 -13.61 -0.14 -1.37
N VAL A 192 -14.93 -0.34 -1.32
CA VAL A 192 -15.85 0.05 -2.42
C VAL A 192 -15.68 1.52 -2.81
N PHE A 193 -15.54 2.41 -1.83
CA PHE A 193 -15.38 3.86 -2.05
C PHE A 193 -13.95 4.28 -2.41
N LEU A 194 -12.96 3.38 -2.41
CA LEU A 194 -11.61 3.65 -2.90
C LEU A 194 -11.60 3.61 -4.45
N LEU A 195 -12.07 4.68 -5.10
CA LEU A 195 -12.20 4.71 -6.56
C LEU A 195 -10.92 4.32 -7.34
N PRO A 196 -9.69 4.74 -6.96
CA PRO A 196 -8.47 4.35 -7.70
C PRO A 196 -8.28 2.84 -7.84
N MET A 197 -8.82 2.04 -6.92
CA MET A 197 -8.75 0.58 -6.98
C MET A 197 -9.51 0.00 -8.16
N TRP A 198 -10.60 0.63 -8.59
CA TRP A 198 -11.42 0.16 -9.71
C TRP A 198 -10.66 0.22 -11.03
N GLU A 199 -9.79 1.22 -11.18
CA GLU A 199 -8.86 1.32 -12.30
C GLU A 199 -7.66 0.39 -12.13
N MET A 200 -6.97 0.53 -10.99
CA MET A 200 -5.69 -0.14 -10.76
C MET A 200 -5.81 -1.67 -10.76
N THR A 201 -6.97 -2.27 -10.48
CA THR A 201 -7.14 -3.73 -10.47
C THR A 201 -6.81 -4.39 -11.82
N ALA A 202 -7.03 -3.68 -12.94
CA ALA A 202 -6.68 -4.15 -14.28
C ALA A 202 -5.21 -3.91 -14.68
N VAL A 203 -4.46 -3.16 -13.88
CA VAL A 203 -3.06 -2.85 -14.16
C VAL A 203 -2.18 -3.96 -13.57
N PHE A 204 -1.65 -4.85 -14.40
CA PHE A 204 -0.82 -5.99 -13.95
C PHE A 204 0.63 -5.57 -13.69
N TYR A 205 0.81 -4.57 -12.84
CA TYR A 205 2.10 -4.03 -12.45
C TYR A 205 2.35 -4.18 -10.95
N THR A 206 3.56 -3.80 -10.51
CA THR A 206 4.08 -4.05 -9.15
C THR A 206 3.13 -3.60 -8.04
N ASP A 207 2.47 -2.46 -8.20
CA ASP A 207 1.48 -1.94 -7.26
C ASP A 207 0.30 -2.93 -7.11
N SER A 208 -0.55 -3.08 -8.12
CA SER A 208 -1.76 -3.89 -8.03
C SER A 208 -1.50 -5.37 -7.79
N MET A 209 -0.41 -5.92 -8.34
CA MET A 209 -0.05 -7.32 -8.16
C MET A 209 0.30 -7.65 -6.70
N SER A 210 0.71 -6.66 -5.91
CA SER A 210 1.08 -6.78 -4.50
C SER A 210 0.15 -6.06 -3.52
N PHE A 211 -1.01 -5.57 -4.01
CA PHE A 211 -1.99 -4.83 -3.22
C PHE A 211 -2.33 -5.52 -1.90
N GLY A 212 -2.07 -4.85 -0.78
CA GLY A 212 -2.46 -5.32 0.55
C GLY A 212 -1.79 -6.60 1.05
N MET A 213 -0.81 -7.16 0.34
CA MET A 213 -0.21 -8.44 0.72
C MET A 213 0.44 -8.40 2.11
N GLY A 214 0.97 -7.25 2.55
CA GLY A 214 1.48 -7.09 3.92
C GLY A 214 0.41 -7.30 4.98
N ILE A 215 -0.81 -6.77 4.76
CA ILE A 215 -1.96 -6.95 5.65
C ILE A 215 -2.49 -8.38 5.59
N LEU A 216 -2.53 -8.98 4.40
CA LEU A 216 -2.88 -10.39 4.23
C LEU A 216 -1.90 -11.31 4.99
N GLY A 217 -0.60 -11.01 4.92
CA GLY A 217 0.44 -11.70 5.71
C GLY A 217 0.20 -11.59 7.21
N LEU A 218 -0.18 -10.41 7.72
CA LEU A 218 -0.57 -10.24 9.13
C LEU A 218 -1.79 -11.08 9.52
N ALA A 219 -2.79 -11.17 8.65
CA ALA A 219 -3.96 -12.02 8.90
C ALA A 219 -3.60 -13.51 8.96
N PHE A 220 -2.73 -13.98 8.05
CA PHE A 220 -2.23 -15.36 8.10
C PHE A 220 -1.38 -15.64 9.34
N LEU A 221 -0.54 -14.69 9.77
CA LEU A 221 0.19 -14.82 11.04
C LEU A 221 -0.75 -14.92 12.25
N LYS A 222 -1.82 -14.10 12.29
CA LYS A 222 -2.85 -14.19 13.32
C LYS A 222 -3.59 -15.54 13.28
N LEU A 223 -3.89 -16.07 12.09
CA LEU A 223 -4.48 -17.40 11.92
C LEU A 223 -3.53 -18.51 12.38
N ALA A 224 -2.24 -18.42 12.06
CA ALA A 224 -1.23 -19.37 12.52
C ALA A 224 -1.14 -19.39 14.05
N ALA A 225 -1.06 -18.22 14.68
CA ALA A 225 -0.95 -18.09 16.13
C ALA A 225 -2.21 -18.56 16.89
N THR A 226 -3.39 -18.45 16.28
CA THR A 226 -4.67 -18.85 16.91
C THR A 226 -5.12 -20.27 16.56
N SER A 227 -4.43 -20.94 15.65
CA SER A 227 -4.81 -22.27 15.18
C SER A 227 -4.56 -23.37 16.21
N ARG A 228 -5.57 -24.20 16.45
CA ARG A 228 -5.42 -25.47 17.16
C ARG A 228 -4.85 -26.52 16.19
N GLY A 229 -3.64 -27.00 16.47
CA GLY A 229 -3.02 -28.13 15.76
C GLY A 229 -1.84 -27.74 14.86
N LYS A 230 -0.80 -28.59 14.90
CA LYS A 230 0.50 -28.35 14.25
C LYS A 230 0.38 -28.13 12.74
N ARG A 231 -0.47 -28.89 12.05
CA ARG A 231 -0.64 -28.80 10.59
C ARG A 231 -1.20 -27.44 10.15
N ARG A 232 -2.20 -26.92 10.87
CA ARG A 232 -2.80 -25.61 10.58
C ARG A 232 -1.80 -24.48 10.85
N GLN A 233 -1.06 -24.54 11.96
CA GLN A 233 0.01 -23.57 12.24
C GLN A 233 1.05 -23.53 11.11
N ILE A 234 1.51 -24.69 10.64
CA ILE A 234 2.46 -24.80 9.53
C ILE A 234 1.88 -24.21 8.25
N LEU A 235 0.65 -24.59 7.87
CA LEU A 235 0.00 -24.09 6.66
C LEU A 235 -0.12 -22.56 6.66
N TRP A 236 -0.64 -21.97 7.74
CA TRP A 236 -0.82 -20.52 7.81
C TRP A 236 0.52 -19.77 7.89
N ALA A 237 1.53 -20.32 8.57
CA ALA A 237 2.86 -19.74 8.57
C ALA A 237 3.52 -19.79 7.18
N LEU A 238 3.33 -20.90 6.44
CA LEU A 238 3.79 -21.04 5.06
C LEU A 238 3.09 -20.04 4.13
N LEU A 239 1.77 -19.87 4.26
CA LEU A 239 1.02 -18.89 3.47
C LEU A 239 1.42 -17.45 3.81
N ALA A 240 1.64 -17.14 5.10
CA ALA A 240 2.17 -15.84 5.51
C ALA A 240 3.55 -15.57 4.90
N ALA A 241 4.45 -16.55 4.94
CA ALA A 241 5.78 -16.45 4.35
C ALA A 241 5.74 -16.30 2.82
N GLY A 242 4.92 -17.10 2.14
CA GLY A 242 4.73 -17.02 0.70
C GLY A 242 4.22 -15.65 0.25
N VAL A 243 3.19 -15.13 0.93
CA VAL A 243 2.70 -13.77 0.65
C VAL A 243 3.76 -12.71 0.94
N ALA A 244 4.52 -12.82 2.04
CA ALA A 244 5.58 -11.86 2.35
C ALA A 244 6.72 -11.86 1.31
N VAL A 245 7.14 -13.04 0.85
CA VAL A 245 8.18 -13.18 -0.19
C VAL A 245 7.68 -12.67 -1.54
N LEU A 246 6.47 -13.04 -1.95
CA LEU A 246 5.86 -12.52 -3.18
C LEU A 246 5.70 -11.00 -3.11
N ALA A 247 5.20 -10.48 -2.00
CA ALA A 247 5.04 -9.04 -1.78
C ALA A 247 6.37 -8.30 -1.91
N GLY A 248 7.40 -8.75 -1.18
CA GLY A 248 8.72 -8.12 -1.23
C GLY A 248 9.39 -8.22 -2.60
N THR A 249 9.04 -9.24 -3.39
CA THR A 249 9.54 -9.43 -4.75
C THR A 249 8.88 -8.48 -5.74
N TRP A 250 7.56 -8.32 -5.66
CA TRP A 250 6.83 -7.36 -6.48
C TRP A 250 7.18 -5.94 -6.09
N LYS A 251 7.14 -5.63 -4.79
CA LYS A 251 7.39 -4.29 -4.27
C LYS A 251 7.77 -4.32 -2.79
N ILE A 252 9.02 -3.93 -2.49
CA ILE A 252 9.58 -4.04 -1.14
C ILE A 252 8.78 -3.27 -0.08
N THR A 253 8.15 -2.14 -0.43
CA THR A 253 7.41 -1.31 0.54
C THR A 253 6.19 -2.01 1.14
N VAL A 254 5.74 -3.12 0.55
CA VAL A 254 4.62 -3.91 1.09
C VAL A 254 4.96 -4.59 2.42
N ILE A 255 6.24 -4.68 2.80
CA ILE A 255 6.66 -5.22 4.09
C ILE A 255 6.47 -4.23 5.26
N ILE A 256 6.22 -2.95 5.00
CA ILE A 256 6.11 -1.91 6.04
C ILE A 256 5.10 -2.27 7.15
N PRO A 257 3.89 -2.80 6.86
CA PRO A 257 2.98 -3.28 7.90
C PRO A 257 3.53 -4.43 8.75
N LEU A 258 4.36 -5.32 8.17
CA LEU A 258 5.02 -6.41 8.91
C LEU A 258 6.09 -5.85 9.87
N ILE A 259 6.88 -4.88 9.41
CA ILE A 259 7.85 -4.16 10.26
C ILE A 259 7.13 -3.44 11.40
N ALA A 260 6.06 -2.71 11.09
CA ALA A 260 5.24 -2.02 12.09
C ALA A 260 4.68 -3.01 13.13
N CYS A 261 4.19 -4.17 12.68
CA CYS A 261 3.75 -5.24 13.58
C CYS A 261 4.86 -5.70 14.52
N ALA A 262 6.05 -6.03 13.99
CA ALA A 262 7.19 -6.45 14.81
C ALA A 262 7.56 -5.39 15.85
N VAL A 263 7.67 -4.12 15.45
CA VAL A 263 7.98 -3.00 16.35
C VAL A 263 6.92 -2.86 17.46
N ILE A 264 5.63 -2.90 17.12
CA ILE A 264 4.55 -2.76 18.10
C ILE A 264 4.48 -3.96 19.05
N LEU A 265 4.66 -5.19 18.55
CA LEU A 265 4.66 -6.39 19.41
C LEU A 265 5.81 -6.36 20.41
N LEU A 266 7.00 -5.94 19.98
CA LEU A 266 8.15 -5.72 20.86
C LEU A 266 7.89 -4.59 21.86
N TRP A 267 7.36 -3.46 21.39
CA TRP A 267 7.05 -2.29 22.21
C TRP A 267 6.01 -2.57 23.30
N GLN A 268 4.94 -3.29 22.96
CA GLN A 268 3.86 -3.67 23.86
C GLN A 268 4.15 -4.95 24.65
N ARG A 269 5.30 -5.60 24.39
CA ARG A 269 5.70 -6.88 24.99
C ARG A 269 4.61 -7.93 24.87
N VAL A 270 3.96 -7.98 23.71
CA VAL A 270 2.91 -8.98 23.42
C VAL A 270 3.59 -10.33 23.25
N SER A 271 3.10 -11.34 23.96
CA SER A 271 3.61 -12.71 23.80
C SER A 271 3.29 -13.21 22.39
N VAL A 272 4.33 -13.66 21.69
CA VAL A 272 4.21 -14.27 20.36
C VAL A 272 4.43 -15.77 20.46
N ASP A 273 3.73 -16.54 19.63
CA ASP A 273 3.99 -17.97 19.48
C ASP A 273 5.36 -18.16 18.81
N ARG A 274 6.37 -18.54 19.61
CA ARG A 274 7.75 -18.73 19.16
C ARG A 274 7.84 -19.70 17.98
N ARG A 275 7.01 -20.74 17.97
CA ARG A 275 7.02 -21.73 16.90
C ARG A 275 6.51 -21.12 15.60
N VAL A 276 5.42 -20.35 15.65
CA VAL A 276 4.91 -19.63 14.48
C VAL A 276 5.95 -18.65 13.95
N THR A 277 6.64 -17.91 14.83
CA THR A 277 7.71 -17.00 14.44
C THR A 277 8.87 -17.73 13.75
N LEU A 278 9.32 -18.87 14.30
CA LEU A 278 10.38 -19.68 13.70
C LEU A 278 9.96 -20.29 12.36
N LEU A 279 8.73 -20.82 12.26
CA LEU A 279 8.19 -21.34 11.01
C LEU A 279 8.10 -20.25 9.94
N PHE A 280 7.56 -19.09 10.29
CA PHE A 280 7.49 -17.95 9.38
C PHE A 280 8.88 -17.53 8.90
N GLY A 281 9.82 -17.30 9.81
CA GLY A 281 11.19 -16.92 9.46
C GLY A 281 11.90 -17.96 8.58
N GLY A 282 11.78 -19.25 8.95
CA GLY A 282 12.35 -20.35 8.18
C GLY A 282 11.76 -20.45 6.77
N PHE A 283 10.44 -20.35 6.63
CA PHE A 283 9.80 -20.38 5.32
C PHE A 283 10.12 -19.15 4.47
N VAL A 284 10.23 -17.95 5.06
CA VAL A 284 10.64 -16.74 4.31
C VAL A 284 12.04 -16.94 3.72
N VAL A 285 12.99 -17.49 4.50
CA VAL A 285 14.34 -17.77 4.01
C VAL A 285 14.31 -18.81 2.89
N ILE A 286 13.64 -19.95 3.11
CA ILE A 286 13.57 -21.04 2.12
C ILE A 286 12.96 -20.55 0.80
N LEU A 287 11.79 -19.91 0.87
CA LEU A 287 11.08 -19.42 -0.31
C LEU A 287 11.84 -18.28 -1.00
N GLY A 288 12.46 -17.38 -0.23
CA GLY A 288 13.28 -16.29 -0.77
C GLY A 288 14.51 -16.80 -1.51
N VAL A 289 15.22 -17.79 -0.95
CA VAL A 289 16.36 -18.44 -1.60
C VAL A 289 15.91 -19.19 -2.85
N ALA A 290 14.83 -19.98 -2.77
CA ALA A 290 14.31 -20.71 -3.93
C ALA A 290 13.95 -19.77 -5.08
N LEU A 291 13.29 -18.65 -4.79
CA LEU A 291 12.93 -17.64 -5.77
C LEU A 291 14.16 -16.96 -6.39
N GLN A 292 15.18 -16.65 -5.57
CA GLN A 292 16.43 -16.08 -6.07
C GLN A 292 17.18 -17.05 -6.98
N LEU A 293 17.27 -18.33 -6.60
CA LEU A 293 17.90 -19.37 -7.43
C LEU A 293 17.18 -19.53 -8.76
N TRP A 294 15.84 -19.53 -8.75
CA TRP A 294 15.05 -19.57 -9.97
C TRP A 294 15.26 -18.34 -10.85
N ALA A 295 15.20 -17.12 -10.30
CA ALA A 295 15.45 -15.91 -11.08
C ALA A 295 16.87 -15.89 -11.69
N ASN A 296 17.88 -16.34 -10.94
CA ASN A 296 19.27 -16.43 -11.39
C ASN A 296 19.51 -17.52 -12.45
N SER A 297 18.51 -18.35 -12.77
CA SER A 297 18.61 -19.29 -13.90
C SER A 297 18.53 -18.59 -15.26
N TYR A 298 18.03 -17.35 -15.30
CA TYR A 298 17.96 -16.51 -16.49
C TYR A 298 19.24 -15.68 -16.63
N GLU A 299 19.86 -15.71 -17.82
CA GLU A 299 21.11 -15.00 -18.11
C GLU A 299 21.00 -13.48 -17.89
N ILE A 300 19.91 -12.87 -18.35
CA ILE A 300 19.61 -11.45 -18.14
C ILE A 300 19.62 -11.04 -16.65
N THR A 301 19.28 -11.95 -15.73
CA THR A 301 19.33 -11.64 -14.29
C THR A 301 20.76 -11.54 -13.77
N LYS A 302 21.68 -12.30 -14.37
CA LYS A 302 23.12 -12.23 -14.05
C LYS A 302 23.72 -10.96 -14.64
N GLU A 303 23.45 -10.68 -15.91
CA GLU A 303 23.93 -9.45 -16.58
C GLU A 303 23.42 -8.19 -15.87
N ALA A 304 22.12 -8.13 -15.54
CA ALA A 304 21.54 -7.00 -14.82
C ALA A 304 22.16 -6.80 -13.44
N SER A 305 22.77 -7.81 -12.83
CA SER A 305 23.46 -7.65 -11.53
C SER A 305 24.68 -6.73 -11.61
N GLU A 306 25.26 -6.62 -12.82
CA GLU A 306 26.45 -5.83 -13.15
C GLU A 306 26.12 -4.47 -13.75
N THR A 307 24.98 -4.31 -14.43
CA THR A 307 24.63 -3.10 -15.20
C THR A 307 23.47 -2.28 -14.61
N ALA A 308 22.62 -2.88 -13.77
CA ALA A 308 21.39 -2.22 -13.31
C ALA A 308 21.61 -1.02 -12.40
N ASN A 309 20.60 -0.15 -12.40
CA ASN A 309 20.55 0.98 -11.50
C ASN A 309 20.60 0.49 -10.05
N PRO A 310 21.55 0.99 -9.25
CA PRO A 310 21.68 0.56 -7.87
C PRO A 310 20.52 1.11 -7.03
N VAL A 311 20.16 0.42 -5.94
CA VAL A 311 19.08 0.81 -5.02
C VAL A 311 19.23 2.26 -4.53
N ILE A 312 20.46 2.73 -4.36
CA ILE A 312 20.74 4.10 -3.91
C ILE A 312 20.36 5.18 -4.94
N SER A 313 20.28 4.85 -6.23
CA SER A 313 19.88 5.79 -7.29
C SER A 313 18.46 6.32 -7.07
N TRP A 314 17.56 5.53 -6.47
CA TRP A 314 16.21 5.98 -6.12
C TRP A 314 16.19 7.00 -4.99
N VAL A 315 17.17 6.95 -4.07
CA VAL A 315 17.36 7.99 -3.05
C VAL A 315 17.91 9.25 -3.72
N ALA A 316 18.90 9.11 -4.61
CA ALA A 316 19.47 10.22 -5.36
C ALA A 316 18.42 10.95 -6.23
N LEU A 317 17.57 10.19 -6.93
CA LEU A 317 16.44 10.71 -7.71
C LEU A 317 15.47 11.52 -6.85
N GLY A 318 15.30 11.11 -5.59
CA GLY A 318 14.44 11.77 -4.63
C GLY A 318 14.99 13.05 -4.01
N MET A 319 16.18 13.54 -4.37
CA MET A 319 16.88 14.62 -3.65
C MET A 319 16.43 16.05 -3.99
N LYS A 320 15.98 16.31 -5.22
CA LYS A 320 15.62 17.65 -5.69
C LYS A 320 14.14 17.77 -6.05
N GLU A 321 13.68 19.00 -6.19
CA GLU A 321 12.32 19.35 -6.63
C GLU A 321 11.22 18.66 -5.81
N ASP A 322 10.29 17.94 -6.43
CA ASP A 322 9.31 17.09 -5.74
C ASP A 322 9.79 15.66 -5.54
N GLY A 323 11.02 15.33 -5.96
CA GLY A 323 11.63 14.01 -5.89
C GLY A 323 11.04 13.00 -6.88
N SER A 324 10.21 13.41 -7.83
CA SER A 324 9.66 12.53 -8.87
C SER A 324 10.65 12.30 -10.00
N TRP A 325 10.50 11.19 -10.72
CA TRP A 325 11.27 10.91 -11.94
C TRP A 325 11.17 12.05 -12.96
N THR A 326 9.96 12.57 -13.20
CA THR A 326 9.68 13.59 -14.22
C THR A 326 10.41 14.91 -14.00
N ASN A 327 10.62 15.32 -12.75
CA ASN A 327 11.33 16.57 -12.44
C ASN A 327 12.85 16.37 -12.23
N ASN A 328 13.35 15.14 -12.39
CA ASN A 328 14.74 14.79 -12.12
C ASN A 328 15.34 13.93 -13.25
N THR A 329 14.89 14.11 -14.49
CA THR A 329 15.37 13.34 -15.64
C THR A 329 16.85 13.56 -15.92
N GLU A 330 17.39 14.76 -15.68
CA GLU A 330 18.82 15.07 -15.88
C GLU A 330 19.75 14.11 -15.11
N PHE A 331 19.42 13.78 -13.86
CA PHE A 331 20.17 12.80 -13.07
C PHE A 331 20.10 11.40 -13.69
N VAL A 332 18.93 11.03 -14.20
CA VAL A 332 18.69 9.72 -14.82
C VAL A 332 19.44 9.60 -16.14
N ASP A 333 19.36 10.63 -16.98
CA ASP A 333 20.01 10.69 -18.29
C ASP A 333 21.53 10.59 -18.13
N HIS A 334 22.12 11.33 -17.20
CA HIS A 334 23.56 11.23 -16.93
C HIS A 334 23.95 9.87 -16.32
N MET A 335 23.09 9.29 -15.47
CA MET A 335 23.34 7.95 -14.93
C MET A 335 23.38 6.87 -16.03
N TYR A 336 22.68 7.07 -17.16
CA TYR A 336 22.70 6.16 -18.30
C TYR A 336 23.97 6.23 -19.14
N GLU A 337 24.82 7.24 -18.95
CA GLU A 337 26.14 7.31 -19.59
C GLU A 337 27.11 6.27 -19.00
N PHE A 338 26.87 5.81 -17.77
CA PHE A 338 27.70 4.80 -17.11
C PHE A 338 27.29 3.38 -17.47
N SER A 339 28.27 2.52 -17.74
CA SER A 339 28.03 1.14 -18.17
C SER A 339 27.90 0.17 -16.98
N THR A 340 28.59 0.45 -15.88
CA THR A 340 28.60 -0.47 -14.72
C THR A 340 27.74 0.04 -13.56
N ARG A 341 27.17 -0.89 -12.81
CA ARG A 341 26.44 -0.61 -11.57
C ARG A 341 27.31 0.09 -10.53
N GLN A 342 28.61 -0.19 -10.51
CA GLN A 342 29.56 0.43 -9.58
C GLN A 342 29.74 1.93 -9.87
N GLU A 343 29.93 2.30 -11.14
CA GLU A 343 30.02 3.70 -11.57
C GLU A 343 28.70 4.44 -11.27
N LYS A 344 27.56 3.85 -11.63
CA LYS A 344 26.23 4.40 -11.31
C LYS A 344 26.05 4.61 -9.81
N GLN A 345 26.55 3.69 -8.99
CA GLN A 345 26.49 3.79 -7.53
C GLN A 345 27.38 4.90 -7.00
N GLN A 346 28.59 5.06 -7.53
CA GLN A 346 29.48 6.15 -7.17
C GLN A 346 28.85 7.50 -7.52
N TYR A 347 28.37 7.66 -8.76
CA TYR A 347 27.69 8.87 -9.21
C TYR A 347 26.46 9.20 -8.34
N SER A 348 25.61 8.22 -8.05
CA SER A 348 24.45 8.40 -7.17
C SER A 348 24.85 8.88 -5.77
N MET A 349 25.94 8.33 -5.22
CA MET A 349 26.44 8.73 -3.90
C MET A 349 27.04 10.14 -3.90
N GLU A 350 27.74 10.52 -4.97
CA GLU A 350 28.28 11.87 -5.17
C GLU A 350 27.13 12.88 -5.30
N TYR A 351 26.13 12.57 -6.13
CA TYR A 351 24.92 13.38 -6.28
C TYR A 351 24.20 13.61 -4.95
N ILE A 352 24.03 12.57 -4.12
CA ILE A 352 23.43 12.72 -2.79
C ILE A 352 24.28 13.64 -1.90
N ARG A 353 25.61 13.51 -1.92
CA ARG A 353 26.52 14.33 -1.09
C ARG A 353 26.46 15.80 -1.50
N GLU A 354 26.49 16.08 -2.78
CA GLU A 354 26.42 17.43 -3.34
C GLU A 354 25.07 18.09 -3.05
N ASN A 355 23.99 17.32 -3.09
CA ASN A 355 22.62 17.83 -2.92
C ASN A 355 22.05 17.61 -1.51
N ARG A 356 22.88 17.27 -0.52
CA ARG A 356 22.45 17.00 0.86
C ARG A 356 21.66 18.15 1.52
N SER A 357 21.94 19.39 1.11
CA SER A 357 21.24 20.58 1.59
C SER A 357 19.80 20.64 1.07
N GLU A 358 19.56 20.16 -0.15
CA GLU A 358 18.23 20.11 -0.76
C GLU A 358 17.33 19.10 -0.08
N PHE A 359 17.90 18.01 0.44
CA PHE A 359 17.13 16.98 1.16
C PHE A 359 16.32 17.54 2.33
N TRP A 360 16.91 18.49 3.09
CA TRP A 360 16.24 19.13 4.23
C TRP A 360 15.60 20.47 3.88
N ASN A 361 15.62 20.87 2.61
CA ASN A 361 15.02 22.11 2.14
C ASN A 361 13.50 22.05 2.37
N PRO A 362 12.90 23.00 3.12
CA PRO A 362 11.46 23.01 3.38
C PRO A 362 10.60 23.07 2.10
N VAL A 363 11.11 23.71 1.03
CA VAL A 363 10.42 23.79 -0.26
C VAL A 363 10.39 22.40 -0.92
N HIS A 364 11.51 21.69 -0.93
CA HIS A 364 11.61 20.32 -1.43
C HIS A 364 10.69 19.37 -0.66
N LEU A 365 10.83 19.33 0.67
CA LEU A 365 10.01 18.47 1.53
C LEU A 365 8.50 18.72 1.34
N ARG A 366 8.10 19.99 1.19
CA ARG A 366 6.72 20.37 0.88
C ARG A 366 6.26 19.83 -0.49
N LYS A 367 7.04 20.08 -1.55
CA LYS A 367 6.72 19.62 -2.91
C LYS A 367 6.60 18.10 -2.95
N LYS A 368 7.55 17.39 -2.33
CA LYS A 368 7.59 15.94 -2.23
C LYS A 368 6.42 15.34 -1.43
N ALA A 369 6.05 15.95 -0.30
CA ALA A 369 4.87 15.55 0.46
C ALA A 369 3.57 15.79 -0.33
N SER A 370 3.46 16.92 -1.04
CA SER A 370 2.32 17.20 -1.92
C SER A 370 2.20 16.17 -3.04
N TYR A 371 3.29 15.87 -3.74
CA TYR A 371 3.30 14.90 -4.83
C TYR A 371 2.86 13.50 -4.38
N ASN A 372 3.39 13.02 -3.25
CA ASN A 372 3.11 11.67 -2.76
C ASN A 372 1.73 11.50 -2.12
N PHE A 373 1.27 12.50 -1.36
CA PHE A 373 0.11 12.34 -0.47
C PHE A 373 -1.08 13.23 -0.83
N ALA A 374 -0.93 14.13 -1.80
CA ALA A 374 -1.92 15.14 -2.16
C ALA A 374 -2.37 15.06 -3.63
N ASN A 375 -1.94 14.06 -4.40
CA ASN A 375 -2.36 13.91 -5.81
C ASN A 375 -3.84 13.49 -5.97
N GLY A 376 -4.43 12.88 -4.94
CA GLY A 376 -5.84 12.52 -4.97
C GLY A 376 -6.20 11.44 -5.98
N ASN A 377 -5.29 10.63 -6.53
CA ASN A 377 -5.68 9.47 -7.36
C ASN A 377 -4.74 8.26 -7.24
N LEU A 378 -3.78 8.30 -6.30
CA LEU A 378 -2.80 7.24 -6.06
C LEU A 378 -2.02 6.82 -7.32
N GLY A 379 -1.84 7.75 -8.27
CA GLY A 379 -1.13 7.52 -9.51
C GLY A 379 -1.90 6.69 -10.55
N ALA A 380 -3.20 6.49 -10.38
CA ALA A 380 -4.04 5.79 -11.37
C ALA A 380 -4.00 6.48 -12.74
N SER A 381 -3.92 7.82 -12.77
CA SER A 381 -3.82 8.57 -14.04
C SER A 381 -2.58 8.24 -14.85
N ALA A 382 -1.50 7.73 -14.23
CA ALA A 382 -0.29 7.34 -14.95
C ALA A 382 -0.51 6.16 -15.91
N PHE A 383 -1.54 5.34 -15.67
CA PHE A 383 -1.92 4.20 -16.52
C PHE A 383 -3.05 4.53 -17.51
N LEU A 384 -3.44 5.80 -17.57
CA LEU A 384 -4.45 6.31 -18.49
C LEU A 384 -4.01 7.64 -19.11
N ASN A 385 -2.70 7.88 -19.13
CA ASN A 385 -2.11 9.10 -19.67
C ASN A 385 -2.00 9.05 -21.20
N VAL A 386 -3.08 8.64 -21.87
CA VAL A 386 -3.23 8.60 -23.32
C VAL A 386 -4.40 9.49 -23.72
N GLU A 387 -4.15 10.40 -24.68
CA GLU A 387 -5.14 11.38 -25.16
C GLU A 387 -6.35 10.73 -25.85
N TYR A 388 -6.16 9.55 -26.44
CA TYR A 388 -7.24 8.81 -27.08
C TYR A 388 -8.20 8.22 -26.05
N SER A 389 -9.48 8.57 -26.18
CA SER A 389 -10.55 7.99 -25.38
C SER A 389 -10.88 6.57 -25.82
N ASP A 390 -10.88 5.65 -24.87
CA ASP A 390 -11.37 4.29 -25.07
C ASP A 390 -12.90 4.14 -24.84
N GLY A 391 -13.60 5.25 -24.58
CA GLY A 391 -15.06 5.29 -24.40
C GLY A 391 -15.56 4.72 -23.08
N THR A 392 -14.68 4.38 -22.12
CA THR A 392 -15.06 3.76 -20.85
C THR A 392 -15.25 4.78 -19.73
N LEU A 393 -16.06 4.43 -18.73
CA LEU A 393 -16.24 5.27 -17.54
C LEU A 393 -14.93 5.43 -16.75
N LEU A 394 -14.10 4.40 -16.68
CA LEU A 394 -12.82 4.46 -15.98
C LEU A 394 -11.86 5.45 -16.64
N TRP A 395 -11.78 5.46 -17.97
CA TRP A 395 -11.01 6.48 -18.70
C TRP A 395 -11.55 7.89 -18.43
N GLU A 396 -12.87 8.09 -18.55
CA GLU A 396 -13.50 9.40 -18.28
C GLU A 396 -13.25 9.92 -16.86
N MET A 397 -13.03 9.03 -15.89
CA MET A 397 -12.78 9.34 -14.49
C MET A 397 -11.30 9.54 -14.15
N PHE A 398 -10.38 8.81 -14.77
CA PHE A 398 -8.98 8.77 -14.33
C PHE A 398 -7.97 9.27 -15.38
N SER A 399 -8.37 9.40 -16.64
CA SER A 399 -7.56 10.03 -17.67
C SER A 399 -7.61 11.56 -17.53
N PRO A 400 -6.48 12.30 -17.62
CA PRO A 400 -6.48 13.76 -17.59
C PRO A 400 -7.36 14.45 -18.64
N TRP A 401 -7.66 13.77 -19.76
CA TRP A 401 -8.56 14.25 -20.82
C TRP A 401 -10.03 13.86 -20.62
N GLY A 402 -10.33 13.06 -19.59
CA GLY A 402 -11.69 12.61 -19.28
C GLY A 402 -12.56 13.71 -18.67
N LYS A 403 -13.85 13.73 -19.03
CA LYS A 403 -14.79 14.77 -18.59
C LYS A 403 -15.07 14.77 -17.08
N TYR A 404 -14.83 13.65 -16.40
CA TYR A 404 -15.01 13.51 -14.96
C TYR A 404 -13.72 13.55 -14.17
N TYR A 405 -12.56 13.71 -14.82
CA TYR A 405 -11.24 13.65 -14.20
C TYR A 405 -11.12 14.53 -12.95
N TRP A 406 -11.35 15.83 -13.09
CA TRP A 406 -11.18 16.79 -12.00
C TRP A 406 -12.10 16.51 -10.80
N ARG A 407 -13.35 16.12 -11.07
CA ARG A 407 -14.31 15.75 -10.00
C ARG A 407 -13.88 14.47 -9.30
N THR A 408 -13.36 13.50 -10.06
CA THR A 408 -12.82 12.26 -9.50
C THR A 408 -11.60 12.52 -8.63
N CYS A 409 -10.65 13.37 -9.08
CA CYS A 409 -9.51 13.80 -8.28
C CYS A 409 -9.95 14.49 -6.98
N GLN A 410 -10.94 15.37 -7.03
CA GLN A 410 -11.50 16.02 -5.83
C GLN A 410 -12.08 15.01 -4.85
N TYR A 411 -12.92 14.09 -5.33
CA TYR A 411 -13.51 13.04 -4.50
C TYR A 411 -12.43 12.18 -3.83
N CYS A 412 -11.52 11.66 -4.63
CA CYS A 412 -10.48 10.76 -4.18
C CYS A 412 -9.52 11.48 -3.22
N PHE A 413 -9.17 12.75 -3.47
CA PHE A 413 -8.44 13.58 -2.50
C PHE A 413 -9.19 13.65 -1.17
N CYS A 414 -10.46 14.06 -1.19
CA CYS A 414 -11.26 14.23 0.03
C CYS A 414 -11.35 12.92 0.81
N TYR A 415 -11.62 11.82 0.10
CA TYR A 415 -11.71 10.49 0.69
C TYR A 415 -10.40 10.04 1.35
N LEU A 416 -9.28 10.13 0.62
CA LEU A 416 -7.96 9.70 1.10
C LEU A 416 -7.50 10.54 2.28
N VAL A 417 -7.61 11.86 2.20
CA VAL A 417 -7.17 12.75 3.28
C VAL A 417 -8.11 12.66 4.48
N SER A 418 -9.39 12.33 4.32
CA SER A 418 -10.25 11.96 5.44
C SER A 418 -9.78 10.70 6.18
N MET A 419 -9.22 9.70 5.48
CA MET A 419 -8.60 8.55 6.14
C MET A 419 -7.40 8.99 7.00
N TYR A 420 -6.59 9.93 6.49
CA TYR A 420 -5.48 10.51 7.26
C TYR A 420 -6.00 11.23 8.51
N VAL A 421 -7.04 12.05 8.39
CA VAL A 421 -7.67 12.73 9.54
C VAL A 421 -8.20 11.72 10.56
N LEU A 422 -8.83 10.63 10.13
CA LEU A 422 -9.29 9.56 11.02
C LEU A 422 -8.13 8.87 11.74
N LEU A 423 -7.02 8.61 11.06
CA LEU A 423 -5.80 8.10 11.70
C LEU A 423 -5.27 9.07 12.77
N LEU A 424 -5.23 10.37 12.47
CA LEU A 424 -4.84 11.42 13.43
C LEU A 424 -5.76 11.41 14.67
N ILE A 425 -7.08 11.34 14.48
CA ILE A 425 -8.04 11.23 15.59
C ILE A 425 -7.71 10.00 16.45
N GLY A 426 -7.45 8.86 15.81
CA GLY A 426 -7.01 7.65 16.51
C GLY A 426 -5.72 7.84 17.30
N MET A 427 -4.75 8.58 16.77
CA MET A 427 -3.47 8.86 17.46
C MET A 427 -3.69 9.75 18.68
N ILE A 428 -4.48 10.82 18.55
CA ILE A 428 -4.83 11.72 19.66
C ILE A 428 -5.55 10.94 20.78
N LEU A 429 -6.51 10.09 20.43
CA LEU A 429 -7.20 9.25 21.40
C LEU A 429 -6.27 8.22 22.05
N SER A 430 -5.31 7.69 21.30
CA SER A 430 -4.33 6.74 21.82
C SER A 430 -3.39 7.41 22.82
N LEU A 431 -2.91 8.62 22.52
CA LEU A 431 -2.14 9.46 23.45
C LEU A 431 -2.94 9.73 24.73
N ARG A 432 -4.20 10.17 24.59
CA ARG A 432 -5.10 10.41 25.71
C ARG A 432 -5.27 9.18 26.60
N ASN A 433 -5.42 8.00 25.99
CA ASN A 433 -5.58 6.75 26.73
C ASN A 433 -4.30 6.35 27.44
N ILE A 434 -3.13 6.51 26.82
CA ILE A 434 -1.82 6.28 27.47
C ILE A 434 -1.66 7.19 28.70
N ILE A 435 -2.02 8.48 28.58
CA ILE A 435 -1.98 9.42 29.71
C ILE A 435 -2.87 8.93 30.86
N ARG A 436 -4.03 8.35 30.53
CA ARG A 436 -4.99 7.73 31.47
C ARG A 436 -4.66 6.29 31.88
N ASP A 437 -3.45 5.81 31.62
CA ASP A 437 -3.00 4.45 31.95
C ASP A 437 -3.82 3.33 31.27
N GLN A 438 -4.40 3.63 30.12
CA GLN A 438 -5.11 2.69 29.24
C GLN A 438 -4.25 2.35 28.02
N LYS A 439 -4.34 1.10 27.57
CA LYS A 439 -3.60 0.63 26.39
C LYS A 439 -4.38 0.89 25.09
N PRO A 440 -3.78 1.53 24.08
CA PRO A 440 -4.37 1.59 22.75
C PRO A 440 -4.50 0.19 22.13
N PRO A 441 -5.47 -0.03 21.22
CA PRO A 441 -5.59 -1.30 20.51
C PRO A 441 -4.35 -1.58 19.64
N VAL A 442 -3.73 -2.75 19.81
CA VAL A 442 -2.48 -3.15 19.11
C VAL A 442 -2.61 -2.98 17.58
N MET A 443 -3.69 -3.46 16.97
CA MET A 443 -3.88 -3.36 15.52
C MET A 443 -3.97 -1.90 15.04
N LEU A 444 -4.58 -1.01 15.83
CA LEU A 444 -4.62 0.42 15.51
C LEU A 444 -3.21 1.03 15.53
N MET A 445 -2.39 0.66 16.53
CA MET A 445 -0.99 1.10 16.60
C MET A 445 -0.19 0.63 15.39
N ILE A 446 -0.41 -0.61 14.94
CA ILE A 446 0.26 -1.18 13.76
C ILE A 446 -0.12 -0.39 12.50
N CYS A 447 -1.40 -0.09 12.30
CA CYS A 447 -1.84 0.69 11.14
C CYS A 447 -1.27 2.12 11.17
N GLN A 448 -1.25 2.77 12.33
CA GLN A 448 -0.70 4.11 12.52
C GLN A 448 0.81 4.14 12.23
N LEU A 449 1.57 3.21 12.82
CA LEU A 449 3.00 3.11 12.58
C LEU A 449 3.32 2.70 11.13
N GLY A 450 2.51 1.83 10.53
CA GLY A 450 2.64 1.44 9.13
C GLY A 450 2.44 2.62 8.18
N PHE A 451 1.41 3.45 8.42
CA PHE A 451 1.19 4.68 7.66
C PHE A 451 2.37 5.65 7.81
N ILE A 452 2.85 5.89 9.02
CA ILE A 452 4.01 6.77 9.24
C ILE A 452 5.27 6.18 8.60
N GLY A 453 5.43 4.85 8.63
CA GLY A 453 6.52 4.15 7.98
C GLY A 453 6.58 4.39 6.47
N ILE A 454 5.44 4.33 5.76
CA ILE A 454 5.42 4.66 4.33
C ILE A 454 5.65 6.14 4.07
N VAL A 455 5.14 7.03 4.93
CA VAL A 455 5.41 8.46 4.78
C VAL A 455 6.90 8.73 4.90
N VAL A 456 7.55 8.23 5.95
CA VAL A 456 9.00 8.36 6.14
C VAL A 456 9.75 7.77 4.94
N PHE A 457 9.41 6.55 4.51
CA PHE A 457 10.04 5.92 3.35
C PHE A 457 9.99 6.84 2.10
N LEU A 458 8.81 7.36 1.77
CA LEU A 458 8.62 8.22 0.59
C LEU A 458 9.28 9.59 0.72
N MET A 459 9.63 10.05 1.92
CA MET A 459 10.43 11.27 2.08
C MET A 459 11.92 11.03 1.77
N PHE A 460 12.44 9.81 1.96
CA PHE A 460 13.82 9.44 1.60
C PHE A 460 13.97 8.89 0.17
N TRP A 461 12.91 8.30 -0.37
CA TRP A 461 12.91 7.62 -1.67
C TRP A 461 12.47 8.52 -2.82
N GLU A 462 12.49 8.01 -4.05
CA GLU A 462 11.78 8.60 -5.19
C GLU A 462 10.30 8.83 -4.83
N ALA A 463 9.79 10.02 -5.17
CA ALA A 463 8.39 10.35 -5.02
C ALA A 463 7.54 9.64 -6.08
N SER A 464 6.63 8.79 -5.62
CA SER A 464 5.65 8.11 -6.46
C SER A 464 4.40 7.83 -5.65
N GLY A 465 3.33 8.57 -5.92
CA GLY A 465 2.04 8.39 -5.25
C GLY A 465 1.44 6.98 -5.43
N ARG A 466 1.89 6.21 -6.45
CA ARG A 466 1.50 4.81 -6.65
C ARG A 466 1.85 3.92 -5.46
N GLN A 467 2.96 4.21 -4.77
CA GLN A 467 3.39 3.42 -3.62
C GLN A 467 2.37 3.41 -2.48
N MET A 468 1.52 4.44 -2.39
CA MET A 468 0.45 4.52 -1.41
C MET A 468 -0.67 3.52 -1.67
N TYR A 469 -0.90 3.14 -2.93
CA TYR A 469 -1.94 2.18 -3.32
C TYR A 469 -1.83 0.87 -2.53
N ASN A 470 -0.60 0.35 -2.39
CA ASN A 470 -0.35 -0.89 -1.67
C ASN A 470 -0.58 -0.81 -0.16
N GLN A 471 -0.48 0.40 0.39
CA GLN A 471 -0.65 0.65 1.82
C GLN A 471 -2.10 0.96 2.19
N MET A 472 -2.96 1.23 1.20
CA MET A 472 -4.37 1.55 1.43
C MET A 472 -5.09 0.57 2.34
N PRO A 473 -4.92 -0.76 2.22
CA PRO A 473 -5.58 -1.70 3.12
C PRO A 473 -5.28 -1.45 4.61
N GLY A 474 -4.04 -1.12 4.95
CA GLY A 474 -3.64 -0.78 6.32
C GLY A 474 -4.21 0.58 6.76
N ILE A 475 -4.23 1.56 5.87
CA ILE A 475 -4.79 2.90 6.09
C ILE A 475 -6.30 2.82 6.33
N LEU A 476 -7.03 2.10 5.48
CA LEU A 476 -8.48 1.89 5.59
C LEU A 476 -8.82 1.14 6.89
N LEU A 477 -8.10 0.05 7.18
CA LEU A 477 -8.26 -0.69 8.44
C LEU A 477 -8.04 0.22 9.66
N GLY A 478 -6.94 0.97 9.67
CA GLY A 478 -6.62 1.90 10.76
C GLY A 478 -7.67 2.99 10.92
N SER A 479 -8.18 3.53 9.81
CA SER A 479 -9.21 4.58 9.80
C SER A 479 -10.54 4.09 10.36
N VAL A 480 -10.99 2.89 9.96
CA VAL A 480 -12.21 2.29 10.52
C VAL A 480 -12.04 1.96 12.00
N LEU A 481 -10.87 1.45 12.40
CA LEU A 481 -10.55 1.23 13.82
C LEU A 481 -10.51 2.55 14.62
N SER A 482 -10.08 3.66 14.01
CA SER A 482 -10.17 4.99 14.63
C SER A 482 -11.60 5.45 14.83
N ILE A 483 -12.51 5.18 13.88
CA ILE A 483 -13.95 5.46 14.03
C ILE A 483 -14.54 4.66 15.21
N GLU A 484 -14.26 3.35 15.28
CA GLU A 484 -14.66 2.53 16.42
C GLU A 484 -14.14 3.13 17.74
N TYR A 485 -12.85 3.46 17.74
CA TYR A 485 -12.16 3.93 18.92
C TYR A 485 -12.69 5.29 19.37
N PHE A 486 -13.04 6.19 18.46
CA PHE A 486 -13.68 7.48 18.72
C PHE A 486 -15.01 7.31 19.45
N TRP A 487 -15.93 6.50 18.91
CA TRP A 487 -17.25 6.32 19.51
C TRP A 487 -17.19 5.64 20.88
N LYS A 488 -16.31 4.64 21.06
CA LYS A 488 -16.06 4.02 22.37
C LYS A 488 -15.55 5.03 23.41
N ASN A 489 -14.70 5.96 22.98
CA ASN A 489 -14.10 6.97 23.84
C ASN A 489 -15.01 8.15 24.17
N LEU A 490 -16.09 8.35 23.42
CA LEU A 490 -17.18 9.29 23.69
C LEU A 490 -18.24 8.70 24.62
N SER A 491 -18.52 7.40 24.50
CA SER A 491 -19.48 6.71 25.38
C SER A 491 -18.98 6.51 26.81
N LEU A 492 -17.67 6.61 27.05
CA LEU A 492 -17.09 6.59 28.39
C LEU A 492 -17.37 7.94 29.07
N LYS A 493 -18.42 8.01 29.91
CA LYS A 493 -18.66 9.17 30.79
C LYS A 493 -17.36 9.55 31.52
N PRO A 494 -17.05 10.84 31.70
CA PRO A 494 -15.94 11.24 32.54
C PRO A 494 -16.18 10.67 33.94
N ARG A 495 -15.17 9.98 34.50
CA ARG A 495 -15.15 9.66 35.93
C ARG A 495 -15.18 11.00 36.66
N LYS A 496 -16.22 11.22 37.46
CA LYS A 496 -16.28 12.32 38.42
C LYS A 496 -15.12 12.22 39.40
#